data_AF-A0A814VI01-F1
#
_entry.id   AF-A0A814VI01-F1
#
_cell.length_a   1.000
_cell.length_b   1.000
_cell.length_c   1.000
_cell.angle_alpha   90.00
_cell.angle_beta   90.00
_cell.angle_gamma   90.00
#
_symmetry.space_group_name_H-M   'P 1'
#
loop_
_entity.id
_entity.type
_entity.pdbx_description
1 polymer ?
#
loop_
_entity_poly.entity_id
_entity_poly.type
_entity_poly.pdbx_seq_one_letter_code
_entity_poly.pdbx_strand_id
1 'polypeptide(L)'
;MLAKRLINQLSTSDDCEKLMISELKLKSLLDSFKKFYANRHSGRKLNLLNQYSKGELQMLFTPQRYILQVSTYQMIVLLLFNEEVEWTVNEIQEKTNIEPELLIKILSNLLKNKILCFDELEEDFRESDSKMNSKIKLHNEFTSERIRVNLSMGSEPTREKDINETIDNDRELVIQVRINSKMHAC
;
A
#
# COMPACT_ATOMS: atom_id res chain seq x y z
N MET A 1 -16.64 -20.02 -10.19
CA MET A 1 -15.75 -18.83 -10.19
C MET A 1 -14.27 -19.15 -9.96
N LEU A 2 -13.91 -20.33 -9.42
CA LEU A 2 -12.52 -20.74 -9.20
C LEU A 2 -11.73 -21.07 -10.49
N ALA A 3 -12.41 -21.56 -11.54
CA ALA A 3 -11.74 -21.99 -12.77
C ALA A 3 -11.18 -20.87 -13.66
N LYS A 4 -11.60 -19.60 -13.47
CA LYS A 4 -11.01 -18.44 -14.18
C LYS A 4 -9.80 -17.84 -13.45
N ARG A 5 -9.49 -18.29 -12.22
CA ARG A 5 -8.35 -17.78 -11.42
C ARG A 5 -6.99 -18.33 -11.87
N LEU A 6 -6.96 -19.47 -12.56
CA LEU A 6 -5.72 -20.14 -12.96
C LEU A 6 -5.13 -19.66 -14.30
N ILE A 7 -5.88 -18.90 -15.12
CA ILE A 7 -5.43 -18.54 -16.47
C ILE A 7 -4.63 -17.23 -16.51
N ASN A 8 -4.71 -16.38 -15.48
CA ASN A 8 -4.19 -15.01 -15.59
C ASN A 8 -3.06 -14.62 -14.62
N GLN A 9 -2.55 -15.53 -13.77
CA GLN A 9 -1.54 -15.17 -12.76
C GLN A 9 -1.83 -13.82 -12.07
N LEU A 10 -3.09 -13.55 -11.71
CA LEU A 10 -3.37 -12.38 -10.89
C LEU A 10 -3.01 -12.77 -9.46
N SER A 11 -1.94 -12.19 -8.95
CA SER A 11 -1.62 -12.26 -7.53
C SER A 11 -2.72 -11.57 -6.74
N THR A 12 -2.89 -11.92 -5.46
CA THR A 12 -3.78 -11.22 -4.52
C THR A 12 -3.54 -9.71 -4.47
N SER A 13 -2.35 -9.22 -4.89
CA SER A 13 -2.04 -7.80 -5.09
C SER A 13 -2.94 -7.13 -6.14
N ASP A 14 -3.26 -7.83 -7.24
CA ASP A 14 -3.95 -7.24 -8.39
C ASP A 14 -5.43 -6.87 -8.09
N ASP A 15 -6.06 -7.53 -7.12
CA ASP A 15 -7.44 -7.26 -6.70
C ASP A 15 -7.50 -6.07 -5.72
N CYS A 16 -6.54 -5.95 -4.79
CA CYS A 16 -6.37 -4.75 -3.97
C CYS A 16 -6.06 -3.54 -4.85
N GLU A 17 -5.19 -3.69 -5.86
CA GLU A 17 -4.81 -2.63 -6.80
C GLU A 17 -6.00 -2.05 -7.57
N LYS A 18 -6.97 -2.87 -7.99
CA LYS A 18 -8.17 -2.38 -8.67
C LYS A 18 -9.06 -1.53 -7.77
N LEU A 19 -9.13 -1.83 -6.48
CA LEU A 19 -9.87 -1.05 -5.48
C LEU A 19 -9.10 0.21 -5.05
N MET A 20 -7.79 0.11 -4.90
CA MET A 20 -6.81 1.18 -4.62
C MET A 20 -6.95 2.37 -5.58
N ILE A 21 -7.28 2.06 -6.84
CA ILE A 21 -7.45 3.02 -7.94
C ILE A 21 -8.88 3.56 -7.98
N SER A 22 -9.87 2.88 -7.41
CA SER A 22 -11.27 3.21 -7.61
C SER A 22 -11.77 4.41 -6.78
N GLU A 23 -11.26 4.59 -5.56
CA GLU A 23 -11.72 5.63 -4.63
C GLU A 23 -10.95 6.96 -4.71
N LEU A 24 -9.89 7.03 -5.53
CA LEU A 24 -9.06 8.24 -5.61
C LEU A 24 -9.31 9.04 -6.88
N LYS A 25 -9.25 10.38 -6.79
CA LYS A 25 -9.12 11.30 -7.94
C LYS A 25 -7.99 10.90 -8.91
N LEU A 26 -7.05 10.08 -8.45
CA LEU A 26 -5.95 9.48 -9.21
C LEU A 26 -6.40 8.42 -10.24
N LYS A 27 -7.61 7.87 -10.15
CA LYS A 27 -8.16 6.93 -11.14
C LYS A 27 -8.04 7.45 -12.56
N SER A 28 -8.56 8.66 -12.74
CA SER A 28 -8.63 9.32 -14.04
C SER A 28 -7.24 9.56 -14.63
N LEU A 29 -6.29 9.99 -13.79
CA LEU A 29 -4.90 10.20 -14.15
C LEU A 29 -4.23 8.89 -14.55
N LEU A 30 -4.45 7.84 -13.74
CA LEU A 30 -3.84 6.54 -13.97
C LEU A 30 -4.40 5.86 -15.22
N ASP A 31 -5.72 5.93 -15.45
CA ASP A 31 -6.34 5.38 -16.65
C ASP A 31 -5.86 6.13 -17.90
N SER A 32 -5.70 7.45 -17.81
CA SER A 32 -5.12 8.26 -18.89
C SER A 32 -3.67 7.85 -19.17
N PHE A 33 -2.88 7.62 -18.12
CA PHE A 33 -1.50 7.16 -18.25
C PHE A 33 -1.41 5.74 -18.81
N LYS A 34 -2.27 4.82 -18.37
CA LYS A 34 -2.35 3.44 -18.91
C LYS A 34 -2.65 3.44 -20.41
N LYS A 35 -3.59 4.27 -20.84
CA LYS A 35 -3.91 4.46 -22.27
C LYS A 35 -2.72 5.03 -23.05
N PHE A 36 -2.07 6.06 -22.52
CA PHE A 36 -0.86 6.64 -23.10
C PHE A 36 0.26 5.59 -23.25
N TYR A 37 0.51 4.80 -22.21
CA TYR A 37 1.55 3.77 -22.19
C TYR A 37 1.25 2.65 -23.20
N ALA A 38 0.01 2.17 -23.25
CA ALA A 38 -0.44 1.14 -24.20
C ALA A 38 -0.30 1.59 -25.66
N ASN A 39 -0.60 2.86 -25.94
CA ASN A 39 -0.46 3.43 -27.29
C ASN A 39 1.01 3.58 -27.71
N ARG A 40 1.92 3.81 -26.77
CA ARG A 40 3.35 4.03 -27.06
C ARG A 40 4.17 2.73 -27.08
N HIS A 41 3.75 1.73 -26.31
CA HIS A 41 4.49 0.49 -26.14
C HIS A 41 3.60 -0.73 -26.41
N SER A 42 3.65 -1.26 -27.63
CA SER A 42 2.97 -2.52 -27.98
C SER A 42 3.69 -3.72 -27.37
N GLY A 43 2.94 -4.65 -26.81
CA GLY A 43 3.48 -5.92 -26.27
C GLY A 43 4.12 -5.83 -24.89
N ARG A 44 4.00 -4.69 -24.18
CA ARG A 44 4.42 -4.55 -22.78
C ARG A 44 3.22 -4.38 -21.87
N LYS A 45 3.26 -5.02 -20.68
CA LYS A 45 2.27 -4.83 -19.61
C LYS A 45 2.86 -3.89 -18.57
N LEU A 46 2.13 -2.84 -18.22
CA LEU A 46 2.49 -1.96 -17.11
C LEU A 46 2.18 -2.66 -15.79
N ASN A 47 3.18 -2.83 -14.93
CA ASN A 47 3.02 -3.28 -13.55
C ASN A 47 3.33 -2.12 -12.60
N LEU A 48 2.41 -1.78 -11.70
CA LEU A 48 2.55 -0.62 -10.79
C LEU A 48 2.89 -1.10 -9.39
N LEU A 49 4.11 -0.81 -8.95
CA LEU A 49 4.57 -1.21 -7.63
C LEU A 49 4.19 -0.15 -6.58
N ASN A 50 2.96 -0.22 -6.07
CA ASN A 50 2.41 0.77 -5.14
C ASN A 50 3.14 0.81 -3.79
N GLN A 51 3.75 -0.31 -3.39
CA GLN A 51 4.60 -0.41 -2.19
C GLN A 51 5.82 0.51 -2.21
N TYR A 52 6.29 0.92 -3.40
CA TYR A 52 7.39 1.88 -3.56
C TYR A 52 6.92 3.28 -3.93
N SER A 53 5.61 3.46 -4.12
CA SER A 53 5.03 4.73 -4.53
C SER A 53 4.81 5.63 -3.32
N LYS A 54 5.25 6.88 -3.43
CA LYS A 54 5.15 7.93 -2.40
C LYS A 54 4.35 9.11 -2.95
N GLY A 55 3.63 9.79 -2.05
CA GLY A 55 2.87 10.98 -2.35
C GLY A 55 3.04 12.05 -1.28
N GLU A 56 2.62 13.27 -1.60
CA GLU A 56 2.57 14.38 -0.65
C GLU A 56 1.12 14.77 -0.42
N LEU A 57 0.72 14.82 0.85
CA LEU A 57 -0.58 15.33 1.29
C LEU A 57 -0.39 16.62 2.06
N GLN A 58 -1.32 17.55 1.91
CA GLN A 58 -1.32 18.79 2.67
C GLN A 58 -2.47 18.77 3.67
N MET A 59 -2.16 18.99 4.95
CA MET A 59 -3.17 19.19 5.99
C MET A 59 -3.71 20.62 5.88
N LEU A 60 -5.04 20.72 5.77
CA LEU A 60 -5.76 21.99 5.64
C LEU A 60 -6.59 22.35 6.87
N PHE A 61 -6.79 21.41 7.80
CA PHE A 61 -7.58 21.61 9.01
C PHE A 61 -6.78 22.19 10.19
N THR A 62 -5.45 22.13 10.13
CA THR A 62 -4.55 22.70 11.14
C THR A 62 -4.25 24.18 10.85
N PRO A 63 -3.97 25.01 11.89
CA PRO A 63 -3.64 26.42 11.70
C PRO A 63 -2.36 26.62 10.87
N GLN A 64 -1.40 25.71 11.01
CA GLN A 64 -0.21 25.63 10.17
C GLN A 64 -0.44 24.62 9.04
N ARG A 65 -0.02 24.96 7.82
CA ARG A 65 -0.09 24.06 6.66
C ARG A 65 1.05 23.05 6.69
N TYR A 66 0.79 21.84 7.18
CA TYR A 66 1.76 20.74 7.17
C TYR A 66 1.71 19.95 5.86
N ILE A 67 2.87 19.51 5.37
CA ILE A 67 3.03 18.63 4.21
C ILE A 67 3.50 17.26 4.71
N LEU A 68 2.66 16.25 4.51
CA LEU A 68 2.93 14.86 4.87
C LEU A 68 3.47 14.13 3.64
N GLN A 69 4.66 13.53 3.76
CA GLN A 69 5.15 12.58 2.77
C GLN A 69 4.74 11.18 3.20
N VAL A 70 3.85 10.57 2.44
CA VAL A 70 3.17 9.32 2.79
C VAL A 70 3.38 8.27 1.70
N SER A 71 3.33 6.99 2.09
CA SER A 71 3.18 5.92 1.11
C SER A 71 1.78 5.94 0.50
N THR A 72 1.61 5.28 -0.65
CA THR A 72 0.30 5.23 -1.32
C THR A 72 -0.78 4.60 -0.43
N TYR A 73 -0.44 3.56 0.34
CA TYR A 73 -1.38 2.94 1.28
C TYR A 73 -1.77 3.89 2.43
N GLN A 74 -0.81 4.62 2.99
CA GLN A 74 -1.10 5.65 4.01
C GLN A 74 -1.98 6.76 3.46
N MET A 75 -1.73 7.18 2.22
CA MET A 75 -2.51 8.21 1.55
C MET A 75 -3.98 7.82 1.41
N ILE A 76 -4.26 6.56 1.05
CA ILE A 76 -5.64 6.06 0.92
C ILE A 76 -6.36 6.12 2.26
N VAL A 77 -5.74 5.58 3.31
CA VAL A 77 -6.33 5.57 4.66
C VAL A 77 -6.63 7.01 5.11
N LEU A 78 -5.72 7.96 4.91
CA LEU A 78 -5.93 9.35 5.27
C LEU A 78 -7.02 10.05 4.44
N LEU A 79 -7.23 9.62 3.20
CA LEU A 79 -8.25 10.22 2.32
C LEU A 79 -9.67 9.80 2.67
N LEU A 80 -9.88 8.64 3.31
CA LEU A 80 -11.18 8.24 3.87
C LEU A 80 -11.70 9.24 4.90
N PHE A 81 -10.79 9.86 5.66
CA PHE A 81 -11.16 10.84 6.68
C PHE A 81 -11.65 12.19 6.10
N ASN A 82 -11.64 12.35 4.77
CA ASN A 82 -12.31 13.48 4.13
C ASN A 82 -13.83 13.24 3.96
N GLU A 83 -14.28 11.99 4.01
CA GLU A 83 -15.71 11.65 3.91
C GLU A 83 -16.37 11.65 5.29
N GLU A 84 -15.74 10.99 6.27
CA GLU A 84 -16.19 10.94 7.66
C GLU A 84 -15.03 11.15 8.63
N VAL A 85 -15.30 11.70 9.81
CA VAL A 85 -14.27 12.11 10.79
C VAL A 85 -13.76 10.93 11.62
N GLU A 86 -14.57 9.87 11.73
CA GLU A 86 -14.30 8.70 12.57
C GLU A 86 -14.58 7.43 11.78
N TRP A 87 -13.70 6.45 11.90
CA TRP A 87 -13.84 5.14 11.26
C TRP A 87 -13.38 4.04 12.21
N THR A 88 -14.02 2.88 12.16
CA THR A 88 -13.50 1.67 12.80
C THR A 88 -12.42 1.02 11.93
N VAL A 89 -11.51 0.27 12.56
CA VAL A 89 -10.46 -0.45 11.82
C VAL A 89 -11.05 -1.44 10.82
N ASN A 90 -12.14 -2.13 11.19
CA ASN A 90 -12.87 -3.02 10.29
C ASN A 90 -13.45 -2.28 9.07
N GLU A 91 -14.09 -1.13 9.26
CA GLU A 91 -14.62 -0.35 8.12
C GLU A 91 -13.51 0.13 7.20
N ILE A 92 -12.37 0.57 7.76
CA ILE A 92 -11.19 0.94 6.96
C ILE A 92 -10.68 -0.29 6.17
N GLN A 93 -10.63 -1.46 6.79
CA GLN A 93 -10.20 -2.69 6.12
C GLN A 93 -11.15 -3.06 4.98
N GLU A 94 -12.46 -3.02 5.20
CA GLU A 94 -13.47 -3.34 4.17
C GLU A 94 -13.44 -2.35 3.01
N LYS A 95 -13.29 -1.06 3.29
CA LYS A 95 -13.22 0.01 2.27
C LYS A 95 -11.93 -0.05 1.45
N THR A 96 -10.80 -0.21 2.12
CA THR A 96 -9.48 -0.15 1.46
C THR A 96 -9.03 -1.50 0.90
N ASN A 97 -9.62 -2.60 1.40
CA ASN A 97 -9.23 -3.98 1.13
C ASN A 97 -7.73 -4.24 1.37
N ILE A 98 -7.08 -3.48 2.26
CA ILE A 98 -5.67 -3.68 2.62
C ILE A 98 -5.54 -4.92 3.49
N GLU A 99 -4.48 -5.70 3.28
CA GLU A 99 -4.17 -6.87 4.13
C GLU A 99 -4.08 -6.44 5.61
N PRO A 100 -4.75 -7.14 6.54
CA PRO A 100 -4.86 -6.69 7.93
C PRO A 100 -3.49 -6.48 8.61
N GLU A 101 -2.49 -7.33 8.34
CA GLU A 101 -1.12 -7.16 8.86
C GLU A 101 -0.50 -5.83 8.41
N LEU A 102 -0.64 -5.50 7.12
CA LEU A 102 -0.14 -4.24 6.56
C LEU A 102 -0.94 -3.05 7.08
N LEU A 103 -2.26 -3.17 7.19
CA LEU A 103 -3.13 -2.12 7.72
C LEU A 103 -2.77 -1.76 9.17
N ILE A 104 -2.56 -2.76 10.02
CA ILE A 104 -2.14 -2.57 11.41
C ILE A 104 -0.82 -1.81 11.48
N LYS A 105 0.16 -2.19 10.65
CA LYS A 105 1.46 -1.51 10.57
C LYS A 105 1.31 -0.05 10.12
N ILE A 106 0.43 0.23 9.17
CA ILE A 106 0.13 1.58 8.69
C ILE A 106 -0.52 2.41 9.80
N LEU A 107 -1.56 1.89 10.45
CA LEU A 107 -2.28 2.59 11.52
C LEU A 107 -1.38 2.85 12.72
N SER A 108 -0.59 1.85 13.14
CA SER A 108 0.41 2.01 14.21
C SER A 108 1.38 3.15 13.92
N ASN A 109 1.85 3.28 12.68
CA ASN A 109 2.72 4.38 12.30
C ASN A 109 2.02 5.74 12.34
N LEU A 110 0.78 5.84 11.84
CA LEU A 110 0.02 7.09 11.85
C LEU A 110 -0.32 7.55 13.28
N LEU A 111 -0.61 6.61 14.17
CA LEU A 111 -0.84 6.86 15.60
C LEU A 111 0.43 7.32 16.32
N LYS A 112 1.58 6.66 16.08
CA LYS A 112 2.88 7.07 16.65
C LYS A 112 3.27 8.49 16.27
N ASN A 113 2.93 8.90 15.05
CA ASN A 113 3.16 10.27 14.57
C ASN A 113 2.06 11.25 14.98
N LYS A 114 1.11 10.85 15.83
CA LYS A 114 -0.01 11.68 16.31
C LYS A 114 -0.88 12.27 15.20
N ILE A 115 -0.96 11.59 14.05
CA ILE A 115 -1.83 11.98 12.95
C ILE A 115 -3.27 11.50 13.21
N LEU A 116 -3.38 10.30 13.77
CA LEU A 116 -4.62 9.68 14.19
C LEU A 116 -4.62 9.55 15.71
N CYS A 117 -5.80 9.47 16.32
CA CYS A 117 -5.99 9.11 17.71
C CYS A 117 -7.19 8.18 17.89
N PHE A 118 -7.17 7.38 18.97
CA PHE A 118 -8.35 6.65 19.41
C PHE A 118 -9.29 7.58 20.16
N ASP A 119 -10.57 7.20 20.19
CA ASP A 119 -11.55 7.87 21.04
C ASP A 119 -11.37 7.49 22.53
N GLU A 120 -10.92 6.26 22.79
CA GLU A 120 -10.53 5.78 24.10
C GLU A 120 -9.03 6.02 24.34
N LEU A 121 -8.65 6.36 25.59
CA LEU A 121 -7.30 6.71 26.06
C LEU A 121 -6.29 5.54 26.01
N GLU A 122 -6.25 4.79 24.91
CA GLU A 122 -5.26 3.74 24.70
C GLU A 122 -4.06 4.29 23.94
N GLU A 123 -2.94 4.44 24.67
CA GLU A 123 -1.67 4.96 24.13
C GLU A 123 -0.93 3.95 23.23
N ASP A 124 -1.31 2.66 23.26
CA ASP A 124 -0.60 1.58 22.57
C ASP A 124 -1.51 0.77 21.62
N PHE A 125 -1.35 0.93 20.30
CA PHE A 125 -1.92 0.02 19.31
C PHE A 125 -1.12 -1.28 19.26
N ARG A 126 -1.50 -2.25 20.10
CA ARG A 126 -1.01 -3.63 20.06
C ARG A 126 -1.98 -4.51 19.26
N GLU A 127 -1.42 -5.42 18.47
CA GLU A 127 -2.10 -6.48 17.71
C GLU A 127 -2.95 -7.38 18.62
N SER A 128 -4.11 -6.91 19.02
CA SER A 128 -5.12 -7.75 19.66
C SER A 128 -6.41 -7.61 18.88
N ASP A 129 -7.02 -8.73 18.52
CA ASP A 129 -8.30 -8.80 17.78
C ASP A 129 -9.41 -7.92 18.38
N SER A 130 -9.29 -7.60 19.67
CA SER A 130 -10.18 -6.68 20.38
C SER A 130 -10.18 -5.25 19.83
N LYS A 131 -9.13 -4.82 19.09
CA LYS A 131 -9.00 -3.44 18.58
C LYS A 131 -9.55 -3.20 17.18
N MET A 132 -10.03 -4.26 16.50
CA MET A 132 -10.61 -4.12 15.16
C MET A 132 -11.92 -3.30 15.15
N ASN A 133 -12.64 -3.29 16.27
CA ASN A 133 -13.86 -2.48 16.43
C ASN A 133 -13.58 -1.10 17.09
N SER A 134 -12.32 -0.78 17.40
CA SER A 134 -11.97 0.51 17.99
C SER A 134 -12.13 1.62 16.95
N LYS A 135 -12.77 2.72 17.37
CA LYS A 135 -12.93 3.93 16.55
C LYS A 135 -11.65 4.75 16.54
N ILE A 136 -11.22 5.11 15.34
CA ILE A 136 -10.07 5.99 15.09
C ILE A 136 -10.58 7.29 14.50
N LYS A 137 -10.03 8.41 14.95
CA LYS A 137 -10.34 9.75 14.47
C LYS A 137 -9.08 10.52 14.09
N LEU A 138 -9.24 11.55 13.26
CA LEU A 138 -8.16 12.49 12.95
C LEU A 138 -7.80 13.32 14.18
N HIS A 139 -6.51 13.51 14.42
CA HIS A 139 -6.03 14.36 15.50
C HIS A 139 -6.03 15.84 15.06
N ASN A 140 -7.05 16.57 15.47
CA ASN A 140 -7.25 17.98 15.07
C ASN A 140 -6.20 18.95 15.64
N GLU A 141 -5.51 18.58 16.72
CA GLU A 141 -4.49 19.39 17.39
C GLU A 141 -3.06 18.98 17.00
N PHE A 142 -2.89 18.43 15.80
CA PHE A 142 -1.57 18.01 15.32
C PHE A 142 -0.61 19.21 15.26
N THR A 143 0.52 19.06 15.95
CA THR A 143 1.62 20.02 15.97
C THR A 143 2.94 19.30 15.71
N SER A 144 3.74 19.88 14.83
CA SER A 144 5.09 19.41 14.53
C SER A 144 6.05 20.58 14.41
N GLU A 145 7.30 20.37 14.84
CA GLU A 145 8.40 21.32 14.65
C GLU A 145 8.75 21.51 13.16
N ARG A 146 8.42 20.52 12.32
CA ARG A 146 8.71 20.54 10.89
C ARG A 146 7.43 20.72 10.08
N ILE A 147 7.48 21.66 9.13
CA ILE A 147 6.38 21.85 8.16
C ILE A 147 6.22 20.62 7.27
N ARG A 148 7.33 19.97 6.91
CA ARG A 148 7.36 18.76 6.09
C ARG A 148 7.67 17.54 6.98
N VAL A 149 6.71 16.64 7.10
CA VAL A 149 6.79 15.44 7.95
C VAL A 149 6.82 14.21 7.04
N ASN A 150 7.85 13.38 7.18
CA ASN A 150 7.95 12.14 6.42
C ASN A 150 7.42 10.97 7.26
N LEU A 151 6.30 10.40 6.79
CA LEU A 151 5.61 9.28 7.40
C LEU A 151 5.89 7.97 6.66
N SER A 152 6.67 7.97 5.57
CA SER A 152 6.91 6.77 4.79
C SER A 152 7.67 5.73 5.63
N MET A 153 7.05 4.58 5.87
CA MET A 153 7.72 3.45 6.50
C MET A 153 8.90 3.02 5.63
N GLY A 154 10.09 2.89 6.23
CA GLY A 154 11.25 2.31 5.55
C GLY A 154 10.91 0.92 5.03
N SER A 155 11.15 0.67 3.74
CA SER A 155 10.83 -0.58 3.06
C SER A 155 11.92 -1.64 3.28
N GLU A 156 12.37 -1.84 4.52
CA GLU A 156 13.55 -2.68 4.79
C GLU A 156 13.26 -4.20 4.78
N PRO A 157 12.24 -4.75 5.46
CA PRO A 157 12.18 -6.22 5.64
C PRO A 157 11.64 -7.01 4.44
N THR A 158 10.86 -6.41 3.53
CA THR A 158 10.30 -7.12 2.35
C THR A 158 11.30 -7.23 1.20
N ARG A 159 12.23 -6.27 1.08
CA ARG A 159 13.24 -6.29 0.00
C ARG A 159 14.13 -7.53 0.09
N GLU A 160 14.51 -7.94 1.30
CA GLU A 160 15.39 -9.09 1.49
C GLU A 160 14.74 -10.40 1.06
N LYS A 161 13.44 -10.58 1.32
CA LYS A 161 12.69 -11.77 0.90
C LYS A 161 12.54 -11.83 -0.62
N ASP A 162 12.14 -10.73 -1.25
CA ASP A 162 11.98 -10.66 -2.71
C ASP A 162 13.30 -10.91 -3.45
N ILE A 163 14.41 -10.37 -2.92
CA ILE A 163 15.76 -10.58 -3.47
C ILE A 163 16.15 -12.06 -3.37
N ASN A 164 15.91 -12.71 -2.22
CA ASN A 164 16.24 -14.11 -2.02
C ASN A 164 15.42 -15.03 -2.95
N GLU A 165 14.12 -14.77 -3.09
CA GLU A 165 13.27 -15.53 -4.02
C GLU A 165 13.70 -15.35 -5.47
N THR A 166 14.14 -14.15 -5.86
CA THR A 166 14.67 -13.90 -7.22
C THR A 166 15.95 -14.70 -7.45
N ILE A 167 16.86 -14.72 -6.46
CA ILE A 167 18.12 -15.46 -6.53
C ILE A 167 17.86 -16.97 -6.67
N ASP A 168 16.90 -17.51 -5.93
CA ASP A 168 16.60 -18.95 -5.97
C ASP A 168 15.95 -19.36 -7.29
N ASN A 169 15.05 -18.54 -7.84
CA ASN A 169 14.51 -18.75 -9.19
C ASN A 169 15.60 -18.70 -10.27
N ASP A 170 16.53 -17.75 -10.20
CA ASP A 170 17.65 -17.65 -11.14
C ASP A 170 18.57 -18.87 -11.08
N ARG A 171 18.82 -19.42 -9.87
CA ARG A 171 19.58 -20.65 -9.70
C ARG A 171 18.91 -21.84 -10.37
N GLU A 172 17.59 -21.99 -10.22
CA GLU A 172 16.83 -23.06 -10.88
C GLU A 172 16.90 -22.94 -12.41
N LEU A 173 16.76 -21.73 -12.95
CA LEU A 173 16.85 -21.48 -14.39
C LEU A 173 18.22 -21.86 -14.95
N VAL A 174 19.30 -21.48 -14.25
CA VAL A 174 20.68 -21.85 -14.65
C VAL A 174 20.87 -23.37 -14.66
N ILE A 175 20.32 -24.07 -13.66
CA ILE A 175 20.37 -25.53 -13.58
C ILE A 175 19.62 -26.16 -14.76
N GLN A 176 18.39 -25.71 -15.04
CA GLN A 176 17.60 -26.22 -16.17
C GLN A 176 18.30 -25.99 -17.51
N VAL A 177 18.84 -24.79 -17.74
CA VAL A 177 19.59 -24.48 -18.96
C VAL A 177 20.79 -25.43 -19.09
N ARG A 178 21.54 -25.67 -18.01
CA ARG A 178 22.70 -26.55 -18.06
C ARG A 178 22.34 -28.01 -18.33
N ILE A 179 21.23 -28.50 -17.78
CA ILE A 179 20.70 -29.84 -18.05
C ILE A 179 20.29 -29.95 -19.53
N ASN A 180 19.52 -28.99 -20.03
CA ASN A 180 19.01 -29.00 -21.40
C ASN A 180 20.15 -28.88 -22.43
N SER A 181 21.17 -28.07 -22.16
CA SER A 181 22.37 -27.97 -23.02
C SER A 181 23.18 -29.27 -23.07
N LYS A 182 23.26 -30.02 -21.97
CA LYS A 182 23.91 -31.34 -21.97
C LYS A 182 23.08 -32.39 -22.71
N MET A 183 21.75 -32.36 -22.59
CA MET A 183 20.87 -33.30 -23.30
C MET A 183 20.89 -33.10 -24.82
N HIS A 184 21.02 -31.85 -25.31
CA HIS A 184 21.12 -31.58 -26.75
C HIS A 184 22.50 -31.86 -27.35
N ALA A 185 23.52 -32.12 -26.52
CA ALA A 185 24.89 -32.38 -26.95
C ALA A 185 25.24 -33.88 -27.03
N CYS A 186 24.35 -34.77 -26.57
CA CYS A 186 24.42 -36.23 -26.73
C CYS A 186 23.52 -36.67 -27.90
#